data_AF-A0AAQ4EKH7-F1
#
_entry.id   AF-A0AAQ4EKH7-F1
#
_cell.length_a   1.000
_cell.length_b   1.000
_cell.length_c   1.000
_cell.angle_alpha   90.00
_cell.angle_beta   90.00
_cell.angle_gamma   90.00
#
_symmetry.space_group_name_H-M   'P 1'
#
loop_
_entity.id
_entity.type
_entity.pdbx_description
1 polymer ?
#
loop_
_entity_poly.entity_id
_entity_poly.type
_entity_poly.pdbx_seq_one_letter_code
_entity_poly.pdbx_strand_id
1 'polypeptide(L)'
;MAKGRSKKGRRPMFHPGEEGLVKPGAAARVFRFAPHLLEGQVFLGKEDILQLLGNVRNVEAVRQSRGISRQAIVITAMAAIFVVLFFAASIYGIYLSGQYREWYDCYTTECREAAAYLKEHLLESVDPCNDFYDYVCHSWSHHRAFALSFIEDLKDAFWSSVNRSLLDAGRRPAADANGVHLLHAVYASCYRFMTTRRSVPDQVRDVFERTDAARWVSGSSAQELISQMIHLAISRGIITVFELTFTKVRTAG
;
A
#
# COMPACT_ATOMS: atom_id res chain seq x y z
N MET A 1 -32.68 52.95 12.05
CA MET A 1 -33.56 51.76 12.22
C MET A 1 -33.37 50.82 11.04
N ALA A 2 -33.06 49.55 11.34
CA ALA A 2 -33.18 48.31 10.56
C ALA A 2 -32.83 48.26 9.06
N LYS A 3 -31.83 47.43 8.72
CA LYS A 3 -31.71 46.54 7.54
C LYS A 3 -30.32 45.87 7.61
N GLY A 4 -30.09 44.57 7.46
CA GLY A 4 -30.91 43.38 7.20
C GLY A 4 -29.90 42.24 7.00
N ARG A 5 -29.90 41.21 7.85
CA ARG A 5 -28.95 40.08 7.80
C ARG A 5 -29.28 39.18 6.60
N SER A 6 -28.31 39.01 5.70
CA SER A 6 -28.35 38.03 4.61
C SER A 6 -28.07 36.63 5.15
N LYS A 7 -29.06 35.73 5.02
CA LYS A 7 -28.95 34.30 5.34
C LYS A 7 -28.16 33.60 4.23
N LYS A 8 -26.97 33.09 4.55
CA LYS A 8 -26.20 32.18 3.68
C LYS A 8 -26.94 30.85 3.57
N GLY A 9 -27.29 30.48 2.35
CA GLY A 9 -27.94 29.22 1.99
C GLY A 9 -27.05 28.01 2.28
N ARG A 10 -27.66 27.00 2.91
CA ARG A 10 -27.13 25.67 3.11
C ARG A 10 -27.18 24.94 1.75
N ARG A 11 -26.03 24.60 1.17
CA ARG A 11 -25.97 23.71 -0.01
C ARG A 11 -25.98 22.24 0.47
N PRO A 12 -26.62 21.33 -0.26
CA PRO A 12 -26.69 19.91 0.09
C PRO A 12 -25.32 19.23 -0.05
N MET A 13 -25.07 18.27 0.85
CA MET A 13 -23.95 17.34 0.81
C MET A 13 -24.01 16.51 -0.48
N PHE A 14 -22.89 16.47 -1.20
CA PHE A 14 -22.66 15.56 -2.31
C PHE A 14 -22.14 14.24 -1.72
N HIS A 15 -22.89 13.15 -1.92
CA HIS A 15 -22.38 11.79 -1.75
C HIS A 15 -21.59 11.39 -3.02
N PRO A 16 -20.32 10.99 -2.93
CA PRO A 16 -19.68 10.27 -4.02
C PRO A 16 -20.13 8.80 -3.95
N GLY A 17 -20.96 8.42 -4.91
CA GLY A 17 -21.34 7.04 -5.18
C GLY A 17 -20.25 6.32 -5.98
N GLU A 18 -19.95 5.11 -5.49
CA GLU A 18 -19.58 3.89 -6.24
C GLU A 18 -18.90 4.06 -7.60
N GLU A 19 -17.58 3.96 -7.61
CA GLU A 19 -16.82 3.57 -8.80
C GLU A 19 -16.56 2.07 -8.78
N GLY A 20 -17.00 1.41 -9.86
CA GLY A 20 -16.97 -0.02 -10.07
C GLY A 20 -15.56 -0.59 -10.14
N LEU A 21 -15.33 -1.63 -9.33
CA LEU A 21 -14.10 -2.40 -9.29
C LEU A 21 -13.99 -3.31 -10.53
N VAL A 22 -13.06 -2.96 -11.43
CA VAL A 22 -12.57 -3.83 -12.50
C VAL A 22 -11.75 -4.97 -11.88
N LYS A 23 -12.12 -6.23 -12.19
CA LYS A 23 -11.41 -7.44 -11.77
C LYS A 23 -10.07 -7.59 -12.51
N PRO A 24 -8.96 -7.89 -11.80
CA PRO A 24 -7.88 -8.69 -12.35
C PRO A 24 -7.96 -10.13 -11.83
N GLY A 25 -7.89 -11.07 -12.76
CA GLY A 25 -7.75 -12.49 -12.46
C GLY A 25 -6.35 -12.88 -12.00
N ALA A 26 -6.31 -14.06 -11.38
CA ALA A 26 -5.15 -14.91 -11.11
C ALA A 26 -4.31 -14.64 -9.84
N ALA A 27 -4.57 -15.53 -8.87
CA ALA A 27 -3.61 -16.24 -8.02
C ALA A 27 -2.98 -15.49 -6.83
N ALA A 28 -3.80 -15.24 -5.80
CA ALA A 28 -3.32 -15.15 -4.42
C ALA A 28 -3.67 -16.44 -3.66
N ARG A 29 -2.68 -17.28 -3.34
CA ARG A 29 -2.84 -18.33 -2.31
C ARG A 29 -2.78 -17.66 -0.94
N VAL A 30 -3.96 -17.32 -0.43
CA VAL A 30 -4.15 -16.92 0.96
C VAL A 30 -4.35 -18.21 1.77
N PHE A 31 -3.35 -18.59 2.57
CA PHE A 31 -3.58 -19.54 3.67
C PHE A 31 -4.25 -18.77 4.81
N ARG A 32 -5.58 -18.81 4.86
CA ARG A 32 -6.36 -18.56 6.07
C ARG A 32 -6.77 -19.91 6.65
N PHE A 33 -6.31 -20.18 7.86
CA PHE A 33 -6.96 -21.13 8.75
C PHE A 33 -8.33 -20.54 9.13
N ALA A 34 -9.40 -21.24 8.76
CA ALA A 34 -10.71 -21.05 9.34
C ALA A 34 -11.11 -22.38 10.02
N PRO A 35 -11.49 -22.34 11.31
CA PRO A 35 -12.12 -23.46 12.01
C PRO A 35 -13.60 -23.53 11.62
N HIS A 36 -14.22 -24.68 11.87
CA HIS A 36 -15.62 -25.06 11.60
C HIS A 36 -15.89 -25.71 10.24
N LEU A 37 -16.00 -27.05 10.27
CA LEU A 37 -17.14 -27.86 9.80
C LEU A 37 -16.71 -29.31 9.66
N LEU A 38 -16.72 -30.03 10.79
CA LEU A 38 -16.76 -31.50 10.83
C LEU A 38 -18.21 -31.89 11.14
N GLU A 39 -19.07 -31.83 10.13
CA GLU A 39 -20.29 -32.64 10.09
C GLU A 39 -20.06 -33.76 9.07
N GLY A 40 -19.40 -34.82 9.53
CA GLY A 40 -19.42 -36.13 8.90
C GLY A 40 -20.18 -37.07 9.83
N GLN A 41 -21.51 -37.11 9.73
CA GLN A 41 -22.27 -38.19 10.33
C GLN A 41 -22.02 -39.47 9.53
N VAL A 42 -21.14 -40.32 10.06
CA VAL A 42 -21.03 -41.71 9.61
C VAL A 42 -22.25 -42.46 10.17
N PHE A 43 -23.26 -42.64 9.32
CA PHE A 43 -24.34 -43.60 9.57
C PHE A 43 -23.76 -45.02 9.44
N LEU A 44 -23.40 -45.62 10.57
CA LEU A 44 -23.17 -47.06 10.66
C LEU A 44 -24.53 -47.75 10.59
N GLY A 45 -24.80 -48.40 9.45
CA GLY A 45 -25.96 -49.24 9.27
C GLY A 45 -25.95 -50.40 10.26
N LYS A 46 -27.13 -50.77 10.78
CA LYS A 46 -27.32 -51.85 11.75
C LYS A 46 -26.75 -53.21 11.27
N GLU A 47 -26.52 -53.36 9.97
CA GLU A 47 -25.97 -54.58 9.37
C GLU A 47 -24.43 -54.65 9.40
N ASP A 48 -23.73 -53.52 9.48
CA ASP A 48 -22.27 -53.49 9.62
C ASP A 48 -21.81 -53.81 11.06
N ILE A 49 -22.66 -53.51 12.05
CA ILE A 49 -22.41 -53.87 13.46
C ILE A 49 -22.49 -55.40 13.66
N LEU A 50 -23.28 -56.12 12.85
CA LEU A 50 -23.40 -57.58 12.97
C LEU A 50 -22.22 -58.34 12.33
N GLN A 51 -21.49 -57.77 11.37
CA GLN A 51 -20.25 -58.37 10.88
C GLN A 51 -19.06 -58.14 11.83
N LEU A 52 -19.01 -57.01 12.55
CA LEU A 52 -18.02 -56.81 13.62
C LEU A 52 -18.30 -57.72 14.84
N LEU A 53 -19.56 -58.10 15.08
CA LEU A 53 -19.93 -59.05 16.14
C LEU A 53 -19.75 -60.53 15.73
N GLY A 54 -19.59 -60.82 14.44
CA GLY A 54 -19.37 -62.18 13.93
C GLY A 54 -18.00 -62.80 14.31
N ASN A 55 -17.01 -61.96 14.62
CA ASN A 55 -15.68 -62.41 15.08
C ASN A 55 -15.53 -62.54 16.60
N VAL A 56 -16.63 -62.39 17.35
CA VAL A 56 -16.63 -62.44 18.83
C VAL A 56 -16.73 -63.87 19.37
N ARG A 57 -16.71 -64.90 18.51
CA ARG A 57 -16.61 -66.32 18.94
C ARG A 57 -15.23 -66.75 19.47
N ASN A 58 -14.32 -65.81 19.71
CA ASN A 58 -13.11 -66.03 20.51
C ASN A 58 -13.11 -65.28 21.85
N VAL A 59 -14.28 -64.88 22.38
CA VAL A 59 -14.38 -64.23 23.71
C VAL A 59 -14.40 -65.22 24.89
N GLU A 60 -14.37 -66.53 24.63
CA GLU A 60 -14.15 -67.52 25.69
C GLU A 60 -12.66 -67.73 26.06
N ALA A 61 -11.72 -67.08 25.35
CA ALA A 61 -10.31 -67.08 25.72
C ALA A 61 -9.90 -65.92 26.68
N VAL A 62 -10.82 -65.01 27.05
CA VAL A 62 -10.52 -63.86 27.94
C VAL A 62 -11.17 -63.99 29.32
N ARG A 63 -11.79 -65.14 29.64
CA ARG A 63 -12.34 -65.40 30.99
C ARG A 63 -11.39 -66.16 31.91
N GLN A 64 -10.14 -66.35 31.51
CA GLN A 64 -9.15 -67.14 32.25
C GLN A 64 -7.80 -66.43 32.36
N SER A 65 -7.81 -65.17 32.77
CA SER A 65 -6.72 -64.55 33.54
C SER A 65 -7.30 -63.74 34.70
N ARG A 66 -7.97 -64.45 35.62
CA ARG A 66 -8.13 -63.96 37.00
C ARG A 66 -6.77 -64.12 37.68
N GLY A 67 -5.97 -63.10 37.47
CA GLY A 67 -4.64 -62.97 38.02
C GLY A 67 -4.00 -61.75 37.39
N ILE A 68 -4.67 -60.59 37.48
CA ILE A 68 -3.98 -59.31 37.24
C ILE A 68 -2.83 -59.33 38.25
N SER A 69 -1.65 -59.68 37.76
CA SER A 69 -0.43 -59.69 38.54
C SER A 69 -0.33 -58.33 39.22
N ARG A 70 -0.03 -58.30 40.52
CA ARG A 70 0.21 -57.05 41.24
C ARG A 70 1.17 -56.13 40.47
N GLN A 71 2.05 -56.69 39.65
CA GLN A 71 2.97 -55.96 38.78
C GLN A 71 2.29 -55.19 37.65
N ALA A 72 1.22 -55.72 37.04
CA ALA A 72 0.50 -55.04 35.96
C ALA A 72 -0.23 -53.78 36.46
N ILE A 73 -0.83 -53.84 37.66
CA ILE A 73 -1.49 -52.67 38.28
C ILE A 73 -0.47 -51.57 38.57
N VAL A 74 0.71 -51.94 39.08
CA VAL A 74 1.78 -50.98 39.39
C VAL A 74 2.29 -50.31 38.10
N ILE A 75 2.47 -51.06 37.02
CA ILE A 75 2.91 -50.51 35.73
C ILE A 75 1.87 -49.52 35.16
N THR A 76 0.58 -49.88 35.17
CA THR A 76 -0.48 -48.99 34.67
C THR A 76 -0.58 -47.72 35.52
N ALA A 77 -0.44 -47.82 36.84
CA ALA A 77 -0.46 -46.66 37.73
C ALA A 77 0.74 -45.72 37.48
N MET A 78 1.95 -46.27 37.31
CA MET A 78 3.13 -45.46 36.99
C MET A 78 3.01 -44.76 35.63
N ALA A 79 2.49 -45.46 34.62
CA ALA A 79 2.25 -44.87 33.30
C ALA A 79 1.24 -43.72 33.37
N ALA A 80 0.14 -43.89 34.12
CA ALA A 80 -0.85 -42.82 34.30
C ALA A 80 -0.25 -41.59 35.01
N ILE A 81 0.56 -41.79 36.05
CA ILE A 81 1.26 -40.69 36.75
C ILE A 81 2.21 -39.97 35.80
N PHE A 82 2.98 -40.70 35.00
CA PHE A 82 3.92 -40.10 34.05
C PHE A 82 3.19 -39.24 33.01
N VAL A 83 2.06 -39.71 32.49
CA VAL A 83 1.23 -38.96 31.54
C VAL A 83 0.71 -37.66 32.18
N VAL A 84 0.20 -37.72 33.42
CA VAL A 84 -0.28 -36.54 34.14
C VAL A 84 0.86 -35.53 34.37
N LEU A 85 2.04 -36.00 34.77
CA LEU A 85 3.21 -35.13 34.99
C LEU A 85 3.70 -34.49 33.69
N PHE A 86 3.69 -35.23 32.58
CA PHE A 86 4.07 -34.71 31.26
C PHE A 86 3.13 -33.60 30.79
N PHE A 87 1.81 -33.79 30.94
CA PHE A 87 0.83 -32.76 30.61
C PHE A 87 0.95 -31.55 31.54
N ALA A 88 1.14 -31.75 32.85
CA ALA A 88 1.36 -30.66 33.80
C ALA A 88 2.62 -29.84 33.46
N ALA A 89 3.74 -30.51 33.13
CA ALA A 89 4.98 -29.85 32.71
C ALA A 89 4.83 -29.10 31.38
N SER A 90 4.09 -29.67 30.43
CA SER A 90 3.82 -29.02 29.14
C SER A 90 2.95 -27.77 29.29
N ILE A 91 1.89 -27.83 30.11
CA ILE A 91 1.05 -26.68 30.44
C ILE A 91 1.88 -25.61 31.17
N TYR A 92 2.71 -26.02 32.13
CA TYR A 92 3.62 -25.11 32.83
C TYR A 92 4.62 -24.44 31.88
N GLY A 93 5.17 -25.18 30.92
CA GLY A 93 6.06 -24.65 29.87
C GLY A 93 5.38 -23.63 28.96
N ILE A 94 4.11 -23.86 28.57
CA ILE A 94 3.32 -22.90 27.80
C ILE A 94 2.99 -21.66 28.63
N TYR A 95 2.68 -21.83 29.92
CA TYR A 95 2.42 -20.71 30.82
C TYR A 95 3.66 -19.81 30.99
N LEU A 96 4.84 -20.43 31.11
CA LEU A 96 6.11 -19.70 31.14
C LEU A 96 6.40 -19.03 29.78
N SER A 97 6.24 -19.72 28.65
CA SER A 97 6.54 -19.13 27.34
C SER A 97 5.62 -17.97 26.97
N GLY A 98 4.36 -17.99 27.46
CA GLY A 98 3.43 -16.87 27.31
C GLY A 98 3.88 -15.57 28.01
N GLN A 99 4.73 -15.66 29.05
CA GLN A 99 5.27 -14.49 29.74
C GLN A 99 6.59 -13.96 29.14
N TYR A 100 7.30 -14.73 28.32
CA TYR A 100 8.57 -14.31 27.71
C TYR A 100 8.41 -13.70 26.31
N ARG A 101 7.30 -13.00 26.06
CA ARG A 101 7.25 -12.08 24.91
C ARG A 101 7.96 -10.79 25.34
N GLU A 102 9.29 -10.81 25.31
CA GLU A 102 10.09 -9.59 25.44
C GLU A 102 9.66 -8.64 24.31
N TRP A 103 8.92 -7.60 24.68
CA TRP A 103 8.73 -6.46 23.82
C TRP A 103 10.06 -5.72 23.80
N TYR A 104 10.81 -5.85 22.71
CA TYR A 104 12.03 -5.08 22.53
C TYR A 104 11.62 -3.63 22.23
N ASP A 105 11.57 -2.82 23.28
CA ASP A 105 11.40 -1.38 23.14
C ASP A 105 12.58 -0.81 22.34
N CYS A 106 12.28 -0.12 21.23
CA CYS A 106 13.29 0.49 20.41
C CYS A 106 13.72 1.85 20.99
N TYR A 107 14.99 1.96 21.39
CA TYR A 107 15.55 3.19 21.98
C TYR A 107 16.49 3.97 21.06
N THR A 108 16.61 3.57 19.79
CA THR A 108 17.43 4.31 18.82
C THR A 108 16.86 5.71 18.61
N THR A 109 17.70 6.63 18.12
CA THR A 109 17.28 8.02 17.87
C THR A 109 16.16 8.05 16.83
N GLU A 110 16.27 7.24 15.79
CA GLU A 110 15.30 7.14 14.70
C GLU A 110 13.94 6.65 15.22
N CYS A 111 13.93 5.67 16.12
CA CYS A 111 12.70 5.20 16.75
C CYS A 111 12.04 6.27 17.62
N ARG A 112 12.82 7.03 18.39
CA ARG A 112 12.29 8.12 19.23
C ARG A 112 11.74 9.26 18.38
N GLU A 113 12.43 9.64 17.32
CA GLU A 113 11.97 10.67 16.39
C GLU A 113 10.70 10.23 15.67
N ALA A 114 10.64 8.99 15.18
CA ALA A 114 9.44 8.44 14.54
C ALA A 114 8.25 8.35 15.51
N ALA A 115 8.49 7.91 16.76
CA ALA A 115 7.44 7.84 17.78
C ALA A 115 6.93 9.23 18.17
N ALA A 116 7.82 10.22 18.32
CA ALA A 116 7.45 11.60 18.60
C ALA A 116 6.64 12.20 17.45
N TYR A 117 7.10 12.01 16.20
CA TYR A 117 6.39 12.44 15.01
C TYR A 117 5.00 11.81 14.93
N LEU A 118 4.88 10.49 15.13
CA LEU A 118 3.57 9.83 15.10
C LEU A 118 2.65 10.41 16.18
N LYS A 119 3.15 10.53 17.42
CA LYS A 119 2.37 11.03 18.55
C LYS A 119 1.84 12.44 18.34
N GLU A 120 2.59 13.32 17.70
CA GLU A 120 2.15 14.67 17.37
C GLU A 120 0.94 14.69 16.41
N HIS A 121 0.81 13.67 15.57
CA HIS A 121 -0.24 13.60 14.56
C HIS A 121 -1.48 12.82 15.02
N LEU A 122 -1.35 12.02 16.08
CA LEU A 122 -2.48 11.28 16.66
C LEU A 122 -3.45 12.21 17.40
N LEU A 123 -4.74 11.86 17.33
CA LEU A 123 -5.77 12.44 18.18
C LEU A 123 -6.28 11.39 19.18
N GLU A 124 -5.67 11.36 20.36
CA GLU A 124 -5.99 10.40 21.43
C GLU A 124 -7.43 10.50 21.98
N SER A 125 -8.18 11.56 21.65
CA SER A 125 -9.58 11.73 22.05
C SER A 125 -10.57 10.95 21.18
N VAL A 126 -10.13 10.40 20.04
CA VAL A 126 -10.94 9.56 19.16
C VAL A 126 -10.63 8.10 19.43
N ASP A 127 -11.67 7.26 19.50
CA ASP A 127 -11.48 5.82 19.62
C ASP A 127 -11.05 5.23 18.26
N PRO A 128 -9.84 4.63 18.15
CA PRO A 128 -9.37 4.04 16.90
C PRO A 128 -10.25 2.89 16.39
N CYS A 129 -11.06 2.27 17.25
CA CYS A 129 -12.02 1.24 16.83
C CYS A 129 -13.23 1.83 16.11
N ASN A 130 -13.52 3.11 16.30
CA ASN A 130 -14.66 3.81 15.68
C ASN A 130 -14.23 4.65 14.47
N ASP A 131 -13.14 5.41 14.58
CA ASP A 131 -12.59 6.20 13.47
C ASP A 131 -11.06 6.24 13.53
N PHE A 132 -10.44 5.21 12.95
CA PHE A 132 -8.98 5.11 12.87
C PHE A 132 -8.37 6.24 12.02
N TYR A 133 -9.11 6.76 11.04
CA TYR A 133 -8.59 7.82 10.18
C TYR A 133 -8.45 9.12 10.96
N ASP A 134 -9.49 9.51 11.70
CA ASP A 134 -9.43 10.70 12.55
C ASP A 134 -8.43 10.49 13.71
N TYR A 135 -8.39 9.29 14.31
CA TYR A 135 -7.37 8.98 15.31
C TYR A 135 -5.92 9.19 14.82
N VAL A 136 -5.60 8.84 13.56
CA VAL A 136 -4.22 8.93 13.04
C VAL A 136 -3.90 10.21 12.28
N CYS A 137 -4.87 10.78 11.57
CA CYS A 137 -4.65 11.84 10.58
C CYS A 137 -5.25 13.19 10.98
N HIS A 138 -6.03 13.28 12.06
CA HIS A 138 -6.77 14.50 12.41
C HIS A 138 -5.85 15.72 12.57
N SER A 139 -4.77 15.61 13.35
CA SER A 139 -3.84 16.71 13.56
C SER A 139 -3.10 17.11 12.28
N TRP A 140 -2.82 16.16 11.38
CA TRP A 140 -2.22 16.47 10.09
C TRP A 140 -3.17 17.32 9.21
N SER A 141 -4.47 16.98 9.19
CA SER A 141 -5.50 17.72 8.46
C SER A 141 -5.83 19.11 9.06
N HIS A 142 -5.55 19.30 10.36
CA HIS A 142 -5.78 20.56 11.06
C HIS A 142 -4.65 21.59 10.89
N HIS A 143 -3.39 21.13 10.75
CA HIS A 143 -2.22 22.01 10.60
C HIS A 143 -1.96 22.42 9.16
N ARG A 144 -2.45 21.66 8.17
CA ARG A 144 -2.29 21.99 6.75
C ARG A 144 -3.65 22.23 6.12
N ALA A 145 -3.73 23.24 5.26
CA ALA A 145 -4.95 23.54 4.54
C ALA A 145 -5.47 22.24 3.89
N PHE A 146 -6.76 21.96 4.08
CA PHE A 146 -7.55 20.78 3.67
C PHE A 146 -7.33 20.27 2.22
N ALA A 147 -6.54 20.97 1.41
CA ALA A 147 -6.25 20.67 0.01
C ALA A 147 -4.91 19.95 -0.24
N LEU A 148 -4.05 19.74 0.76
CA LEU A 148 -2.75 19.08 0.56
C LEU A 148 -2.73 17.67 1.18
N SER A 149 -2.37 16.69 0.35
CA SER A 149 -2.12 15.28 0.69
C SER A 149 -0.74 15.10 1.34
N PHE A 150 -0.53 14.03 2.13
CA PHE A 150 0.80 13.73 2.72
C PHE A 150 1.86 13.56 1.63
N ILE A 151 1.42 13.04 0.48
CA ILE A 151 2.25 12.88 -0.71
C ILE A 151 2.72 14.25 -1.23
N GLU A 152 1.89 15.28 -1.19
CA GLU A 152 2.29 16.64 -1.61
C GLU A 152 3.30 17.24 -0.64
N ASP A 153 3.14 17.05 0.67
CA ASP A 153 4.15 17.49 1.65
C ASP A 153 5.50 16.81 1.41
N LEU A 154 5.50 15.50 1.18
CA LEU A 154 6.69 14.73 0.86
C LEU A 154 7.30 15.18 -0.47
N LYS A 155 6.46 15.44 -1.47
CA LYS A 155 6.85 15.96 -2.78
C LYS A 155 7.51 17.33 -2.63
N ASP A 156 6.95 18.22 -1.83
CA ASP A 156 7.49 19.56 -1.60
C ASP A 156 8.80 19.54 -0.83
N ALA A 157 8.89 18.72 0.22
CA ALA A 157 10.14 18.50 0.96
C ALA A 157 11.24 17.96 0.02
N PHE A 158 10.91 16.95 -0.78
CA PHE A 158 11.81 16.38 -1.77
C PHE A 158 12.24 17.42 -2.80
N TRP A 159 11.31 18.15 -3.43
CA TRP A 159 11.62 19.18 -4.41
C TRP A 159 12.47 20.30 -3.82
N SER A 160 12.22 20.71 -2.57
CA SER A 160 13.02 21.74 -1.92
C SER A 160 14.49 21.30 -1.74
N SER A 161 14.70 20.02 -1.37
CA SER A 161 16.03 19.43 -1.21
C SER A 161 16.75 19.29 -2.56
N VAL A 162 16.04 18.80 -3.58
CA VAL A 162 16.57 18.66 -4.95
C VAL A 162 16.91 20.02 -5.54
N ASN A 163 16.02 21.01 -5.43
CA ASN A 163 16.23 22.35 -5.95
C ASN A 163 17.48 22.99 -5.33
N ARG A 164 17.64 22.89 -4.00
CA ARG A 164 18.83 23.37 -3.30
C ARG A 164 20.10 22.70 -3.82
N SER A 165 20.08 21.36 -3.90
CA SER A 165 21.23 20.58 -4.37
C SER A 165 21.62 20.90 -5.82
N LEU A 166 20.63 21.04 -6.71
CA LEU A 166 20.85 21.34 -8.12
C LEU A 166 21.35 22.77 -8.36
N LEU A 167 20.86 23.75 -7.60
CA LEU A 167 21.30 25.15 -7.68
C LEU A 167 22.71 25.35 -7.09
N ASP A 168 23.07 24.62 -6.03
CA ASP A 168 24.40 24.73 -5.43
C ASP A 168 25.48 24.03 -6.26
N ALA A 169 25.15 22.90 -6.88
CA ALA A 169 26.07 22.18 -7.76
C ALA A 169 26.34 22.94 -9.08
N GLY A 170 25.34 23.62 -9.65
CA GLY A 170 25.52 24.48 -10.83
C GLY A 170 26.42 25.70 -10.60
N ARG A 171 26.76 26.02 -9.35
CA ARG A 171 27.66 27.12 -8.98
C ARG A 171 29.15 26.71 -9.03
N ARG A 172 29.44 25.41 -9.16
CA ARG A 172 30.81 24.89 -9.27
C ARG A 172 31.24 24.84 -10.74
N PRO A 173 32.46 25.28 -11.08
CA PRO A 173 32.95 25.20 -12.46
C PRO A 173 33.03 23.75 -12.90
N ALA A 174 32.47 23.46 -14.08
CA ALA A 174 32.41 22.12 -14.64
C ALA A 174 33.82 21.62 -14.97
N ALA A 175 34.25 20.55 -14.30
CA ALA A 175 35.48 19.85 -14.66
C ALA A 175 35.26 18.89 -15.85
N ASP A 176 34.01 18.50 -16.15
CA ASP A 176 33.67 17.58 -17.23
C ASP A 176 32.25 17.78 -17.80
N ALA A 177 32.07 17.41 -19.08
CA ALA A 177 30.80 17.46 -19.81
C ALA A 177 29.93 16.22 -19.54
N ASN A 178 29.73 15.89 -18.26
CA ASN A 178 28.89 14.74 -17.88
C ASN A 178 27.40 15.09 -17.99
N GLY A 179 26.54 14.05 -18.12
CA GLY A 179 25.08 14.22 -18.17
C GLY A 179 24.50 14.99 -16.98
N VAL A 180 25.19 14.94 -15.84
CA VAL A 180 24.87 15.74 -14.64
C VAL A 180 25.04 17.24 -14.90
N HIS A 181 26.09 17.67 -15.60
CA HIS A 181 26.29 19.08 -15.95
C HIS A 181 25.21 19.60 -16.90
N LEU A 182 24.83 18.80 -17.91
CA LEU A 182 23.71 19.14 -18.80
C LEU A 182 22.41 19.29 -17.99
N LEU A 183 22.14 18.38 -17.06
CA LEU A 183 20.98 18.46 -16.17
C LEU A 183 20.99 19.76 -15.34
N HIS A 184 22.12 20.14 -14.74
CA HIS A 184 22.24 21.39 -14.00
C HIS A 184 22.03 22.63 -14.89
N ALA A 185 22.61 22.64 -16.09
CA ALA A 185 22.46 23.75 -17.03
C ALA A 185 20.99 23.92 -17.47
N VAL A 186 20.32 22.82 -17.81
CA VAL A 186 18.89 22.80 -18.14
C VAL A 186 18.05 23.27 -16.95
N TYR A 187 18.35 22.76 -15.75
CA TYR A 187 17.64 23.14 -14.53
C TYR A 187 17.77 24.62 -14.21
N ALA A 188 19.00 25.15 -14.24
CA ALA A 188 19.27 26.58 -13.99
C ALA A 188 18.59 27.48 -15.03
N SER A 189 18.58 27.07 -16.30
CA SER A 189 17.87 27.78 -17.36
C SER A 189 16.36 27.82 -17.09
N CYS A 190 15.76 26.68 -16.75
CA CYS A 190 14.34 26.57 -16.39
C CYS A 190 13.99 27.40 -15.15
N TYR A 191 14.80 27.31 -14.08
CA TYR A 191 14.58 28.08 -12.86
C TYR A 191 14.65 29.59 -13.13
N ARG A 192 15.64 30.03 -13.92
CA ARG A 192 15.74 31.44 -14.34
C ARG A 192 14.54 31.87 -15.19
N PHE A 193 14.08 31.02 -16.09
CA PHE A 193 12.90 31.28 -16.91
C PHE A 193 11.64 31.47 -16.05
N MET A 194 11.41 30.58 -15.08
CA MET A 194 10.25 30.63 -14.17
C MET A 194 10.28 31.84 -13.22
N THR A 195 11.46 32.25 -12.77
CA THR A 195 11.63 33.38 -11.84
C THR A 195 11.70 34.74 -12.52
N THR A 196 12.04 34.78 -13.81
CA THR A 196 12.06 36.04 -14.58
C THR A 196 10.63 36.44 -14.92
N ARG A 197 10.13 37.54 -14.33
CA ARG A 197 8.85 38.15 -14.73
C ARG A 197 8.92 38.70 -16.16
N ARG A 198 8.62 37.88 -17.15
CA ARG A 198 8.15 38.35 -18.47
C ARG A 198 6.70 37.93 -18.65
N SER A 199 5.96 38.70 -19.44
CA SER A 199 4.60 38.31 -19.80
C SER A 199 4.69 37.02 -20.65
N VAL A 200 3.89 36.00 -20.31
CA VAL A 200 3.75 34.77 -21.12
C VAL A 200 3.47 35.10 -22.60
N PRO A 201 2.66 36.12 -22.95
CA PRO A 201 2.46 36.54 -24.34
C PRO A 201 3.76 36.87 -25.08
N ASP A 202 4.72 37.55 -24.45
CA ASP A 202 5.97 37.95 -25.14
C ASP A 202 6.89 36.75 -25.39
N GLN A 203 6.90 35.77 -24.49
CA GLN A 203 7.71 34.55 -24.64
C GLN A 203 7.13 33.63 -25.72
N VAL A 204 5.80 33.49 -25.73
CA VAL A 204 5.08 32.71 -26.74
C VAL A 204 5.23 33.38 -28.11
N ARG A 205 5.12 34.71 -28.20
CA ARG A 205 5.28 35.45 -29.45
C ARG A 205 6.65 35.20 -30.11
N ASP A 206 7.76 35.25 -29.37
CA ASP A 206 9.10 34.97 -29.91
C ASP A 206 9.20 33.54 -30.48
N VAL A 207 8.57 32.56 -29.82
CA VAL A 207 8.54 31.19 -30.35
C VAL A 207 7.71 31.11 -31.63
N PHE A 208 6.52 31.71 -31.64
CA PHE A 208 5.62 31.72 -32.80
C PHE A 208 6.24 32.43 -34.02
N GLU A 209 6.96 33.54 -33.79
CA GLU A 209 7.71 34.27 -34.81
C GLU A 209 8.85 33.42 -35.37
N ARG A 210 9.62 32.74 -34.52
CA ARG A 210 10.72 31.87 -34.97
C ARG A 210 10.26 30.61 -35.70
N THR A 211 9.06 30.11 -35.38
CA THR A 211 8.49 28.93 -36.05
C THR A 211 7.72 29.27 -37.33
N ASP A 212 7.61 30.55 -37.69
CA ASP A 212 6.77 31.05 -38.80
C ASP A 212 5.33 30.50 -38.74
N ALA A 213 4.85 30.23 -37.52
CA ALA A 213 3.60 29.48 -37.30
C ALA A 213 2.36 30.26 -37.77
N ALA A 214 2.45 31.58 -37.84
CA ALA A 214 1.42 32.43 -38.42
C ALA A 214 1.18 32.12 -39.91
N ARG A 215 2.24 31.73 -40.64
CA ARG A 215 2.17 31.40 -42.06
C ARG A 215 1.47 30.06 -42.34
N TRP A 216 1.42 29.19 -41.33
CA TRP A 216 0.86 27.84 -41.47
C TRP A 216 -0.67 27.89 -41.58
N VAL A 217 -1.29 28.88 -40.94
CA VAL A 217 -2.76 29.02 -40.89
C VAL A 217 -3.29 29.73 -42.15
N SER A 218 -2.47 30.52 -42.85
CA SER A 218 -2.94 31.46 -43.87
C SER A 218 -2.74 31.02 -45.34
N GLY A 219 -2.42 29.76 -45.63
CA GLY A 219 -2.24 29.38 -47.04
C GLY A 219 -1.83 27.93 -47.37
N SER A 220 -1.66 27.06 -46.38
CA SER A 220 -1.25 25.68 -46.63
C SER A 220 -2.44 24.76 -46.93
N SER A 221 -2.24 23.80 -47.85
CA SER A 221 -3.18 22.70 -48.03
C SER A 221 -3.25 21.85 -46.76
N ALA A 222 -4.34 21.10 -46.58
CA ALA A 222 -4.51 20.22 -45.42
C ALA A 222 -3.35 19.22 -45.27
N GLN A 223 -2.79 18.73 -46.37
CA GLN A 223 -1.67 17.78 -46.37
C GLN A 223 -0.36 18.43 -45.90
N GLU A 224 -0.09 19.67 -46.32
CA GLU A 224 1.10 20.42 -45.89
C GLU A 224 1.03 20.75 -44.39
N LEU A 225 -0.16 21.14 -43.92
CA LEU A 225 -0.43 21.35 -42.50
C LEU A 225 -0.15 20.10 -41.66
N ILE A 226 -0.61 18.93 -42.10
CA ILE A 226 -0.37 17.67 -41.39
C ILE A 226 1.13 17.35 -41.34
N SER A 227 1.85 17.54 -42.44
CA SER A 227 3.31 17.32 -42.48
C SER A 227 4.04 18.22 -41.49
N GLN A 228 3.69 19.51 -41.44
CA GLN A 228 4.29 20.48 -40.51
C GLN A 228 3.94 20.15 -39.04
N MET A 229 2.72 19.71 -38.77
CA MET A 229 2.31 19.26 -37.43
C MET A 229 3.10 18.03 -36.98
N ILE A 230 3.32 17.04 -37.87
CA ILE A 230 4.16 15.87 -37.58
C ILE A 230 5.60 16.31 -37.30
N HIS A 231 6.15 17.22 -38.11
CA HIS A 231 7.50 17.73 -37.92
C HIS A 231 7.67 18.42 -36.56
N LEU A 232 6.69 19.23 -36.11
CA LEU A 232 6.72 19.81 -34.76
C LEU A 232 6.66 18.76 -33.66
N ALA A 233 5.78 17.78 -33.80
CA ALA A 233 5.63 16.73 -32.80
C ALA A 233 6.94 15.96 -32.61
N ILE A 234 7.63 15.62 -33.70
CA ILE A 234 8.89 14.87 -33.66
C ILE A 234 10.06 15.75 -33.21
N SER A 235 10.23 16.95 -33.76
CA SER A 235 11.43 17.76 -33.52
C SER A 235 11.38 18.59 -32.23
N ARG A 236 10.17 18.93 -31.75
CA ARG A 236 9.96 19.82 -30.60
C ARG A 236 9.13 19.20 -29.48
N GLY A 237 8.59 18.00 -29.68
CA GLY A 237 7.72 17.35 -28.68
C GLY A 237 6.39 18.06 -28.45
N ILE A 238 5.97 18.93 -29.37
CA ILE A 238 4.71 19.66 -29.25
C ILE A 238 3.57 18.76 -29.71
N ILE A 239 2.69 18.40 -28.78
CA ILE A 239 1.46 17.65 -29.09
C ILE A 239 0.49 18.63 -29.78
N THR A 240 0.09 18.31 -31.00
CA THR A 240 -0.85 19.10 -31.80
C THR A 240 -2.20 18.38 -31.88
N VAL A 241 -2.69 18.09 -33.09
CA VAL A 241 -3.99 17.45 -33.33
C VAL A 241 -3.95 15.95 -33.07
N PHE A 242 -2.77 15.34 -33.20
CA PHE A 242 -2.55 13.91 -33.00
C PHE A 242 -1.41 13.69 -32.01
N GLU A 243 -1.57 12.69 -31.13
CA GLU A 243 -0.52 12.22 -30.25
C GLU A 243 0.28 11.11 -30.96
N LEU A 244 1.59 11.30 -31.10
CA LEU A 244 2.49 10.32 -31.71
C LEU A 244 3.26 9.59 -30.61
N THR A 245 2.88 8.34 -30.34
CA THR A 245 3.56 7.48 -29.35
C THR A 245 4.25 6.30 -30.03
N PHE A 246 5.56 6.15 -29.83
CA PHE A 246 6.32 4.98 -30.29
C PHE A 246 6.32 3.91 -29.20
N THR A 247 5.52 2.85 -29.38
CA THR A 247 5.48 1.72 -28.44
C THR A 247 6.20 0.51 -29.01
N LYS A 248 7.05 -0.14 -28.20
CA LYS A 248 7.68 -1.40 -28.59
C LYS A 248 6.63 -2.51 -28.64
N VAL A 249 6.35 -3.02 -29.85
CA VAL A 249 5.50 -4.20 -30.02
C VAL A 249 6.24 -5.43 -29.49
N ARG A 250 5.68 -6.11 -28.49
CA ARG A 250 6.18 -7.43 -28.08
C ARG A 250 5.63 -8.46 -29.08
N THR A 251 6.49 -9.00 -29.93
CA THR A 251 6.18 -10.21 -30.68
C THR A 251 6.14 -11.38 -29.70
N ALA A 252 5.00 -12.06 -29.58
CA ALA A 252 4.93 -13.32 -28.85
C ALA A 252 5.80 -14.35 -29.58
N GLY A 253 6.81 -14.87 -28.88
CA GLY A 253 7.62 -16.01 -29.29
C GLY A 253 7.35 -17.19 -28.39
#